data_AF-A0A9X8BY63-F1
#
_entry.id   AF-A0A9X8BY63-F1
#
_cell.length_a   1.000
_cell.length_b   1.000
_cell.length_c   1.000
_cell.angle_alpha   90.00
_cell.angle_beta   90.00
_cell.angle_gamma   90.00
#
_symmetry.space_group_name_H-M   'P 1'
#
loop_
_entity.id
_entity.type
_entity.pdbx_description
1 polymer ?
#
loop_
_entity_poly.entity_id
_entity_poly.type
_entity_poly.pdbx_seq_one_letter_code
_entity_poly.pdbx_strand_id
1 'polypeptide(L)'
;MNPIVDMTAEQWAAYRRELNQNTQSIHIPTDVNPAMAISILSRIDSIYSTLRIQFSDLESSKERIDLMVKEIERVGLTGKNEDERKRNAVMEVRKITTQEGLTLYDMQRESTERYMFIKGILDVLINKQNRLITINGLLKLDKDLMVSQESFSSLGRAS
;
A
#
# COMPACT_ATOMS: atom_id res chain seq x y z
N MET A 1 -11.96 10.56 9.57
CA MET A 1 -11.72 9.19 9.08
C MET A 1 -11.03 8.45 10.21
N ASN A 2 -11.54 7.29 10.64
CA ASN A 2 -10.91 6.55 11.72
C ASN A 2 -9.55 6.00 11.25
N PRO A 3 -8.50 6.01 12.08
CA PRO A 3 -7.24 5.35 11.76
C PRO A 3 -7.46 3.88 11.42
N ILE A 4 -6.71 3.34 10.45
CA ILE A 4 -6.83 1.93 10.03
C ILE A 4 -6.63 0.98 11.20
N VAL A 5 -5.82 1.37 12.19
CA VAL A 5 -5.55 0.58 13.40
C VAL A 5 -6.76 0.45 14.32
N ASP A 6 -7.70 1.40 14.29
CA ASP A 6 -8.84 1.47 15.21
C ASP A 6 -10.16 1.02 14.55
N MET A 7 -10.11 0.60 13.28
CA MET A 7 -11.31 0.17 12.57
C MET A 7 -11.82 -1.17 13.10
N THR A 8 -13.13 -1.28 13.31
CA THR A 8 -13.79 -2.58 13.51
C THR A 8 -13.68 -3.43 12.24
N ALA A 9 -14.00 -4.73 12.33
CA ALA A 9 -13.99 -5.62 11.17
C ALA A 9 -14.93 -5.13 10.05
N GLU A 10 -16.10 -4.60 10.38
CA GLU A 10 -17.07 -4.06 9.42
C GLU A 10 -16.55 -2.77 8.77
N GLN A 11 -15.97 -1.87 9.58
CA GLN A 11 -15.38 -0.63 9.10
C GLN A 11 -14.21 -0.92 8.14
N TRP A 12 -13.35 -1.87 8.50
CA TRP A 12 -12.26 -2.33 7.67
C TRP A 12 -12.76 -2.94 6.36
N ALA A 13 -13.76 -3.81 6.40
CA ALA A 13 -14.32 -4.42 5.19
C ALA A 13 -14.97 -3.40 4.25
N ALA A 14 -15.62 -2.37 4.78
CA ALA A 14 -16.15 -1.27 3.98
C ALA A 14 -15.01 -0.44 3.35
N TYR A 15 -14.05 -0.01 4.16
CA TYR A 15 -12.89 0.76 3.71
C TYR A 15 -12.07 0.02 2.65
N ARG A 16 -11.83 -1.28 2.84
CA ARG A 16 -11.13 -2.15 1.88
C ARG A 16 -11.83 -2.19 0.52
N ARG A 17 -13.16 -2.28 0.51
CA ARG A 17 -13.96 -2.29 -0.74
C ARG A 17 -13.89 -0.94 -1.44
N GLU A 18 -14.06 0.15 -0.70
CA GLU A 18 -13.99 1.51 -1.22
C GLU A 18 -12.60 1.80 -1.82
N LEU A 19 -11.54 1.48 -1.09
CA LEU A 19 -10.17 1.71 -1.55
C LEU A 19 -9.87 0.91 -2.82
N ASN A 20 -10.27 -0.37 -2.87
CA ASN A 20 -10.14 -1.18 -4.09
C ASN A 20 -10.86 -0.56 -5.28
N GLN A 21 -12.11 -0.12 -5.10
CA GLN A 21 -12.90 0.51 -6.17
C GLN A 21 -12.24 1.81 -6.65
N ASN A 22 -11.81 2.66 -5.71
CA ASN A 22 -11.14 3.92 -6.01
C ASN A 22 -9.85 3.68 -6.80
N THR A 23 -8.99 2.76 -6.35
CA THR A 23 -7.73 2.42 -7.04
C THR A 23 -7.97 1.77 -8.41
N GLN A 24 -8.97 0.91 -8.55
CA GLN A 24 -9.32 0.29 -9.84
C GLN A 24 -9.90 1.30 -10.83
N SER A 25 -10.66 2.28 -10.36
CA SER A 25 -11.24 3.34 -11.19
C SER A 25 -10.19 4.26 -11.85
N ILE A 26 -8.94 4.24 -11.37
CA ILE A 26 -7.84 4.96 -12.00
C ILE A 26 -7.36 4.16 -13.21
N HIS A 27 -7.91 4.49 -14.37
CA HIS A 27 -7.48 3.95 -15.65
C HIS A 27 -6.56 4.95 -16.36
N ILE A 28 -5.47 4.44 -16.94
CA ILE A 28 -4.58 5.23 -17.80
C ILE A 28 -4.96 4.86 -19.23
N PRO A 29 -5.64 5.76 -19.98
CA PRO A 29 -6.02 5.49 -21.35
C PRO A 29 -4.79 5.44 -22.26
N THR A 30 -4.95 4.96 -23.50
CA THR A 30 -3.85 4.85 -24.47
C THR A 30 -3.51 6.19 -25.13
N ASP A 31 -4.48 7.12 -25.20
CA ASP A 31 -4.42 8.43 -25.84
C ASP A 31 -4.26 9.57 -24.81
N VAL A 32 -3.40 9.36 -23.81
CA VAL A 32 -3.17 10.35 -22.74
C VAL A 32 -2.68 11.68 -23.32
N ASN A 33 -3.41 12.75 -23.03
CA ASN A 33 -2.92 14.11 -23.23
C ASN A 33 -2.39 14.71 -21.89
N PRO A 34 -1.64 15.82 -21.92
CA PRO A 34 -1.06 16.41 -20.71
C PRO A 34 -2.08 16.78 -19.63
N ALA A 35 -3.27 17.27 -20.01
CA ALA A 35 -4.31 17.63 -19.05
C ALA A 35 -4.90 16.39 -18.35
N MET A 36 -5.12 15.30 -19.09
CA MET A 36 -5.52 14.01 -18.53
C MET A 36 -4.45 13.45 -17.60
N ALA A 37 -3.17 13.53 -17.98
CA ALA A 37 -2.07 13.07 -17.13
C ALA A 37 -2.04 13.82 -15.78
N ILE A 38 -2.20 15.14 -15.79
CA ILE A 38 -2.27 15.95 -14.56
C ILE A 38 -3.46 15.50 -13.69
N SER A 39 -4.65 15.33 -14.29
CA SER A 39 -5.83 14.88 -13.55
C SER A 39 -5.63 13.49 -12.91
N ILE A 40 -5.04 12.55 -13.64
CA ILE A 40 -4.73 11.21 -13.12
C ILE A 40 -3.71 11.31 -11.98
N LEU A 41 -2.65 12.11 -12.12
CA LEU A 41 -1.66 12.32 -11.07
C LEU A 41 -2.28 12.93 -9.82
N SER A 42 -3.15 13.93 -9.94
CA SER A 42 -3.85 14.52 -8.80
C SER A 42 -4.73 13.49 -8.06
N ARG A 43 -5.40 12.59 -8.80
CA ARG A 43 -6.18 11.50 -8.19
C ARG A 43 -5.27 10.49 -7.47
N ILE A 44 -4.13 10.12 -8.06
CA ILE A 44 -3.15 9.23 -7.43
C ILE A 44 -2.60 9.88 -6.16
N ASP A 45 -2.18 11.15 -6.22
CA ASP A 45 -1.60 11.89 -5.10
C ASP A 45 -2.57 12.00 -3.92
N SER A 46 -3.84 12.34 -4.19
CA SER A 46 -4.86 12.42 -3.15
C SER A 46 -5.03 11.12 -2.38
N ILE A 47 -5.11 9.98 -3.08
CA ILE A 47 -5.24 8.67 -2.43
C ILE A 47 -3.94 8.30 -1.72
N TYR A 48 -2.80 8.45 -2.41
CA TYR A 48 -1.49 8.05 -1.90
C TYR A 48 -1.12 8.80 -0.63
N SER A 49 -1.29 10.12 -0.60
CA SER A 49 -0.93 10.96 0.55
C SER A 49 -1.72 10.59 1.80
N THR A 50 -3.04 10.42 1.69
CA THR A 50 -3.87 9.97 2.83
C THR A 50 -3.49 8.56 3.27
N LEU A 51 -3.32 7.65 2.31
CA LEU A 51 -3.03 6.25 2.60
C LEU A 51 -1.66 6.07 3.24
N ARG A 52 -0.65 6.83 2.80
CA ARG A 52 0.73 6.71 3.30
C ARG A 52 0.85 7.14 4.76
N ILE A 53 0.11 8.17 5.19
CA ILE A 53 0.06 8.58 6.60
C ILE A 53 -0.54 7.45 7.45
N GLN A 54 -1.72 6.94 7.06
CA GLN A 54 -2.38 5.86 7.79
C GLN A 54 -1.55 4.56 7.80
N PHE A 55 -0.81 4.30 6.73
CA PHE A 55 0.08 3.16 6.64
C PHE A 55 1.28 3.27 7.59
N SER A 56 1.81 4.48 7.81
CA SER A 56 2.89 4.71 8.78
C SER A 56 2.44 4.37 10.21
N ASP A 57 1.21 4.75 10.57
CA ASP A 57 0.63 4.41 11.88
C ASP A 57 0.41 2.90 12.02
N LEU A 58 -0.07 2.26 10.94
CA LEU A 58 -0.23 0.82 10.88
C LEU A 58 1.11 0.07 10.98
N GLU A 59 2.16 0.56 10.33
CA GLU A 59 3.53 0.04 10.42
C GLU A 59 4.02 0.03 11.87
N SER A 60 3.89 1.19 12.52
CA SER A 60 4.30 1.36 13.91
C SER A 60 3.49 0.49 14.87
N SER A 61 2.17 0.37 14.64
CA SER A 61 1.30 -0.47 15.46
C SER A 61 1.62 -1.96 15.29
N LYS A 62 1.82 -2.41 14.05
CA LYS A 62 2.22 -3.80 13.76
C LYS A 62 3.56 -4.13 14.42
N GLU A 63 4.56 -3.27 14.28
CA GLU A 63 5.89 -3.48 14.87
C GLU A 63 5.80 -3.57 16.40
N ARG A 64 5.03 -2.68 17.03
CA ARG A 64 4.78 -2.72 18.47
C ARG A 64 4.15 -4.04 18.90
N ILE A 65 3.12 -4.52 18.19
CA ILE A 65 2.48 -5.81 18.49
C ILE A 65 3.49 -6.96 18.31
N ASP A 66 4.28 -6.96 17.24
CA ASP A 66 5.30 -7.98 16.99
C ASP A 66 6.36 -8.03 18.11
N LEU A 67 6.78 -6.87 18.62
CA LEU A 67 7.70 -6.78 19.75
C LEU A 67 7.07 -7.30 21.04
N MET A 68 5.83 -6.92 21.33
CA MET A 68 5.11 -7.40 22.52
C MET A 68 4.96 -8.93 22.50
N VAL A 69 4.59 -9.51 21.35
CA VAL A 69 4.51 -10.97 21.19
C VAL A 69 5.86 -11.61 21.50
N LYS A 70 6.95 -11.12 20.91
CA LYS A 70 8.29 -11.66 21.14
C LYS A 70 8.74 -11.55 22.60
N GLU A 71 8.44 -10.44 23.27
CA GLU A 71 8.77 -10.23 24.68
C GLU A 71 8.02 -11.22 25.58
N ILE A 72 6.71 -11.40 25.36
CA ILE A 72 5.90 -12.32 26.14
C ILE A 72 6.29 -13.78 25.87
N GLU A 73 6.51 -14.15 24.60
CA GLU A 73 7.01 -15.48 24.24
C GLU A 73 8.33 -15.78 24.97
N ARG A 74 9.25 -14.81 25.03
CA ARG A 74 10.53 -14.97 25.71
C ARG A 74 10.37 -15.26 27.20
N VAL A 75 9.43 -14.60 27.88
CA VAL A 75 9.10 -14.89 29.28
C VAL A 75 8.50 -16.29 29.43
N GLY A 76 7.67 -16.70 28.47
CA GLY A 76 7.04 -18.02 28.47
C GLY A 76 7.94 -19.19 28.07
N LEU A 77 9.20 -18.97 27.66
CA LEU A 77 10.19 -20.02 27.32
C LEU A 77 10.70 -20.77 28.57
N THR A 78 9.79 -21.38 29.31
CA THR A 78 10.05 -22.15 30.53
C THR A 78 9.65 -23.61 30.32
N GLY A 79 10.39 -24.56 30.89
CA GLY A 79 10.14 -25.99 30.73
C GLY A 79 11.40 -26.82 30.57
N LYS A 80 11.26 -28.14 30.73
CA LYS A 80 12.39 -29.10 30.75
C LYS A 80 12.83 -29.50 29.35
N ASN A 81 11.92 -29.48 28.37
CA ASN A 81 12.21 -29.80 26.97
C ASN A 81 11.72 -28.71 26.01
N GLU A 82 12.11 -28.80 24.75
CA GLU A 82 11.81 -27.77 23.73
C GLU A 82 10.32 -27.63 23.43
N ASP A 83 9.59 -28.75 23.35
CA ASP A 83 8.16 -28.75 23.05
C ASP A 83 7.34 -28.11 24.18
N GLU A 84 7.71 -28.36 25.42
CA GLU A 84 7.12 -27.75 26.60
C GLU A 84 7.40 -26.24 26.62
N ARG A 85 8.65 -25.82 26.34
CA ARG A 85 8.99 -24.39 26.23
C ARG A 85 8.20 -23.66 25.16
N LYS A 86 8.05 -24.24 23.96
CA LYS A 86 7.26 -23.65 22.87
C LYS A 86 5.78 -23.55 23.23
N ARG A 87 5.23 -24.61 23.83
CA ARG A 87 3.83 -24.61 24.28
C ARG A 87 3.58 -23.54 25.34
N ASN A 88 4.46 -23.44 26.33
CA ASN A 88 4.34 -22.45 27.40
C ASN A 88 4.46 -21.01 26.89
N ALA A 89 5.37 -20.76 25.94
CA ALA A 89 5.48 -19.46 25.26
C ALA A 89 4.17 -19.05 24.56
N VAL A 90 3.59 -19.96 23.78
CA VAL A 90 2.31 -19.71 23.08
C VAL A 90 1.17 -19.48 24.08
N MET A 91 1.13 -20.25 25.17
CA MET A 91 0.11 -20.10 26.21
C MET A 91 0.23 -18.75 26.92
N GLU A 92 1.45 -18.24 27.13
CA GLU A 92 1.66 -16.95 27.77
C GLU A 92 1.10 -15.80 26.93
N VAL A 93 1.33 -15.82 25.62
CA VAL A 93 0.77 -14.83 24.69
C VAL A 93 -0.75 -14.88 24.67
N ARG A 94 -1.35 -16.09 24.70
CA ARG A 94 -2.80 -16.28 24.68
C ARG A 94 -3.52 -15.76 25.94
N LYS A 95 -2.82 -15.59 27.05
CA LYS A 95 -3.40 -15.00 28.28
C LYS A 95 -3.68 -13.51 28.10
N ILE A 96 -2.93 -12.83 27.25
CA ILE A 96 -3.11 -11.41 26.98
C ILE A 96 -4.27 -11.26 25.99
N THR A 97 -5.37 -10.74 26.50
CA THR A 97 -6.60 -10.50 25.75
C THR A 97 -7.06 -9.06 25.90
N THR A 98 -7.69 -8.52 24.85
CA THR A 98 -8.38 -7.23 24.91
C THR A 98 -9.68 -7.35 25.72
N GLN A 99 -10.32 -6.22 26.00
CA GLN A 99 -11.67 -6.21 26.62
C GLN A 99 -12.71 -6.95 25.77
N GLU A 100 -12.47 -7.08 24.47
CA GLU A 100 -13.32 -7.79 23.51
C GLU A 100 -12.96 -9.28 23.37
N GLY A 101 -11.98 -9.77 24.14
CA GLY A 101 -11.55 -11.17 24.15
C GLY A 101 -10.60 -11.57 23.02
N LEU A 102 -10.12 -10.61 22.21
CA LEU A 102 -9.13 -10.89 21.16
C LEU A 102 -7.76 -11.16 21.79
N THR A 103 -7.08 -12.22 21.36
CA THR A 103 -5.73 -12.51 21.83
C THR A 103 -4.71 -11.62 21.12
N LEU A 104 -3.53 -11.46 21.70
CA LEU A 104 -2.44 -10.72 21.06
C LEU A 104 -2.04 -11.32 19.69
N TYR A 105 -2.20 -12.63 19.49
CA TYR A 105 -1.99 -13.27 18.19
C TYR A 105 -3.07 -12.89 17.16
N ASP A 106 -4.33 -12.70 17.59
CA ASP A 106 -5.39 -12.25 16.69
C ASP A 106 -5.09 -10.83 16.21
N MET A 107 -4.68 -9.95 17.13
CA MET A 107 -4.25 -8.58 16.82
C MET A 107 -3.04 -8.57 15.87
N GLN A 108 -2.07 -9.46 16.09
CA GLN A 108 -0.90 -9.59 15.21
C GLN A 108 -1.29 -10.03 13.80
N ARG A 109 -2.19 -11.02 13.69
CA ARG A 109 -2.67 -11.51 12.40
C ARG A 109 -3.44 -10.41 11.65
N GLU A 110 -4.32 -9.72 12.35
CA GLU A 110 -5.13 -8.65 11.77
C GLU A 110 -4.27 -7.48 11.31
N SER A 111 -3.36 -6.97 12.15
CA SER A 111 -2.45 -5.90 11.77
C SER A 111 -1.55 -6.28 10.58
N THR A 112 -1.12 -7.53 10.50
CA THR A 112 -0.36 -8.05 9.35
C THR A 112 -1.19 -8.12 8.07
N GLU A 113 -2.44 -8.58 8.14
CA GLU A 113 -3.35 -8.61 6.98
C GLU A 113 -3.61 -7.20 6.44
N ARG A 114 -3.99 -6.28 7.33
CA ARG A 114 -4.20 -4.86 7.01
C ARG A 114 -2.96 -4.26 6.39
N TYR A 115 -1.79 -4.52 6.97
CA TYR A 115 -0.50 -4.03 6.45
C TYR A 115 -0.25 -4.51 5.02
N MET A 116 -0.36 -5.81 4.78
CA MET A 116 -0.09 -6.40 3.46
C MET A 116 -1.06 -5.87 2.40
N PHE A 117 -2.33 -5.69 2.76
CA PHE A 117 -3.32 -5.12 1.85
C PHE A 117 -2.98 -3.67 1.46
N ILE A 118 -2.74 -2.80 2.44
CA ILE A 118 -2.47 -1.38 2.18
C ILE A 118 -1.16 -1.19 1.42
N LYS A 119 -0.13 -1.98 1.75
CA LYS A 119 1.11 -2.02 0.99
C LYS A 119 0.86 -2.35 -0.49
N GLY A 120 0.04 -3.37 -0.75
CA GLY A 120 -0.34 -3.73 -2.12
C GLY A 120 -1.05 -2.60 -2.88
N ILE A 121 -1.92 -1.83 -2.21
CA ILE A 121 -2.57 -0.66 -2.82
C ILE A 121 -1.55 0.44 -3.14
N LEU A 122 -0.64 0.75 -2.21
CA LEU A 122 0.43 1.73 -2.43
C LEU A 122 1.30 1.33 -3.62
N ASP A 123 1.69 0.06 -3.72
CA ASP A 123 2.47 -0.47 -4.84
C ASP A 123 1.72 -0.31 -6.17
N VAL A 124 0.40 -0.56 -6.21
CA VAL A 124 -0.42 -0.33 -7.41
C VAL A 124 -0.46 1.14 -7.81
N LEU A 125 -0.59 2.06 -6.84
CA LEU A 125 -0.60 3.51 -7.11
C LEU A 125 0.75 3.99 -7.65
N ILE A 126 1.86 3.55 -7.05
CA ILE A 126 3.22 3.84 -7.52
C ILE A 126 3.41 3.30 -8.95
N ASN A 127 2.97 2.07 -9.22
CA ASN A 127 3.06 1.49 -10.56
C ASN A 127 2.25 2.28 -11.60
N LYS A 128 1.05 2.77 -11.25
CA LYS A 128 0.25 3.62 -12.14
C LYS A 128 0.97 4.96 -12.40
N GLN A 129 1.54 5.59 -11.38
CA GLN A 129 2.33 6.81 -11.55
C GLN A 129 3.52 6.59 -12.47
N ASN A 130 4.29 5.51 -12.26
CA ASN A 130 5.45 5.18 -13.08
C ASN A 130 5.06 4.95 -14.56
N ARG A 131 3.97 4.20 -14.82
CA ARG A 131 3.48 4.00 -16.19
C ARG A 131 3.10 5.31 -16.88
N LEU A 132 2.48 6.24 -16.14
CA LEU A 132 2.11 7.55 -16.67
C LEU A 132 3.33 8.40 -17.00
N ILE A 133 4.37 8.35 -16.17
CA ILE A 133 5.66 9.01 -16.45
C ILE A 133 6.29 8.44 -17.73
N THR A 134 6.30 7.11 -17.89
CA THR A 134 6.81 6.46 -19.11
C THR A 134 6.04 6.89 -20.35
N ILE A 135 4.70 6.88 -20.31
CA ILE A 135 3.87 7.32 -21.44
C ILE A 135 4.17 8.78 -21.81
N ASN A 136 4.25 9.67 -20.82
CA ASN A 136 4.61 11.07 -21.06
C ASN A 136 6.03 11.23 -21.66
N GLY A 137 6.98 10.37 -21.26
CA GLY A 137 8.30 10.33 -21.87
C GLY A 137 8.25 9.94 -23.36
N LEU A 138 7.47 8.90 -23.69
CA LEU A 138 7.28 8.45 -25.07
C LEU A 138 6.60 9.52 -25.94
N LEU A 139 5.57 10.21 -25.42
CA LEU A 139 4.89 11.28 -26.15
C LEU A 139 5.80 12.48 -26.44
N LYS A 140 6.75 12.79 -25.54
CA LYS A 140 7.76 13.84 -25.79
C LYS A 140 8.70 13.43 -26.91
N LEU A 141 9.21 12.20 -26.87
CA LEU A 141 10.09 11.66 -27.92
C LEU A 141 9.41 11.66 -29.29
N ASP A 142 8.15 11.23 -29.35
CA ASP A 142 7.37 11.23 -30.59
C ASP A 142 7.21 12.65 -31.16
N LYS A 143 6.87 13.62 -30.30
CA LYS A 143 6.79 15.03 -30.69
C LYS A 143 8.12 15.56 -31.22
N ASP A 144 9.24 15.25 -30.56
CA ASP A 144 10.57 15.71 -30.98
C ASP A 144 10.99 15.07 -32.33
N LEU A 145 10.63 13.80 -32.57
CA LEU A 145 10.83 13.13 -33.85
C LEU A 145 10.00 13.75 -34.97
N MET A 146 8.73 14.08 -34.73
CA MET A 146 7.86 14.75 -35.70
C MET A 146 8.39 16.13 -36.09
N VAL A 147 8.79 16.95 -35.10
CA VAL A 147 9.39 18.28 -35.35
C VAL A 147 10.68 18.17 -36.17
N SER A 148 11.50 17.15 -35.89
CA SER A 148 12.72 16.89 -36.66
C SER A 148 12.41 16.54 -38.11
N GLN A 149 11.44 15.67 -38.38
CA GLN A 149 11.04 15.28 -39.73
C GLN A 149 10.45 16.45 -40.54
N GLU A 150 9.61 17.30 -39.93
CA GLU A 150 9.08 18.51 -40.57
C GLU A 150 10.21 19.47 -40.96
N SER A 151 11.20 19.65 -40.08
CA SER A 151 12.39 20.46 -40.33
C SER A 151 13.23 19.93 -41.50
N PHE A 152 13.41 18.60 -41.62
CA PHE A 152 14.11 18.00 -42.76
C PHE A 152 13.31 18.11 -44.07
N SER A 153 11.99 17.93 -44.02
CA SER A 153 11.13 17.99 -45.21
C SER A 153 11.03 19.40 -45.82
N SER A 154 11.11 20.45 -44.99
CA SER A 154 11.11 21.85 -45.44
C SER A 154 12.42 22.26 -46.10
N LEU A 155 13.56 21.70 -45.66
CA LEU A 155 14.87 21.91 -46.30
C LEU A 155 14.98 21.22 -47.66
N GLY A 156 14.37 20.04 -47.82
CA GLY A 156 14.39 19.29 -49.10
C GLY A 156 13.45 19.81 -50.19
N ARG A 157 12.58 20.79 -49.90
CA ARG A 157 11.69 21.43 -50.89
C ARG A 157 12.20 22.78 -51.39
N ALA A 158 13.32 23.27 -50.86
CA ALA A 158 13.92 24.55 -51.22
C ALA A 158 15.06 24.45 -52.26
N SER A 159 15.24 23.29 -52.90
CA SER A 159 16.27 23.02 -53.93
C SER A 159 15.66 22.75 -55.29
#